data_AF-A0A8T3MJS1-F1
#
_entry.id   AF-A0A8T3MJS1-F1
#
_cell.length_a   1.000
_cell.length_b   1.000
_cell.length_c   1.000
_cell.angle_alpha   90.00
_cell.angle_beta   90.00
_cell.angle_gamma   90.00
#
_symmetry.space_group_name_H-M   'P 1'
#
loop_
_entity.id
_entity.type
_entity.pdbx_description
1 polymer ?
#
loop_
_entity_poly.entity_id
_entity_poly.type
_entity_poly.pdbx_seq_one_letter_code
_entity_poly.pdbx_strand_id
1 'polypeptide(L)'
;MSRPAPASRAVLALTRFELRLAARRGENLLVMLVVPAAVLVFFSTVGVLDLGGRPVDRLLPGTLALGVIAASFVNLGIATAYERHYGVLKRLGGAPLPRGAVVAAKILAVLAIEVVQAVLLLALAWVALGWRPGGAAAPAVGAVALALGTA
;
A
#
# COMPACT_ATOMS: atom_id res chain seq x y z
N MET A 1 -1.78 37.95 -13.31
CA MET A 1 -2.74 37.18 -12.47
C MET A 1 -2.60 35.70 -12.81
N SER A 2 -2.00 34.89 -11.93
CA SER A 2 -1.80 33.46 -12.18
C SER A 2 -3.14 32.73 -12.13
N ARG A 3 -3.54 32.09 -13.23
CA ARG A 3 -4.73 31.23 -13.28
C ARG A 3 -4.60 30.12 -12.23
N PRO A 4 -5.68 29.75 -11.51
CA PRO A 4 -5.68 28.60 -10.63
C PRO A 4 -5.22 27.36 -11.41
N ALA A 5 -4.29 26.58 -10.85
CA ALA A 5 -3.89 25.33 -11.46
C ALA A 5 -5.12 24.40 -11.59
N PRO A 6 -5.24 23.64 -12.69
CA PRO A 6 -6.34 22.69 -12.85
C PRO A 6 -6.33 21.67 -11.71
N ALA A 7 -7.52 21.29 -11.24
CA ALA A 7 -7.69 20.44 -10.05
C ALA A 7 -6.91 19.12 -10.14
N SER A 8 -6.76 18.55 -11.33
CA SER A 8 -5.95 17.34 -11.58
C SER A 8 -4.46 17.54 -11.27
N ARG A 9 -3.86 18.68 -11.63
CA ARG A 9 -2.46 18.98 -11.31
C ARG A 9 -2.26 19.20 -9.81
N ALA A 10 -3.23 19.82 -9.15
CA ALA A 10 -3.20 20.01 -7.70
C ALA A 10 -3.26 18.66 -6.95
N VAL A 11 -4.15 17.76 -7.37
CA VAL A 11 -4.24 16.39 -6.83
C VAL A 11 -2.93 15.64 -7.02
N LEU A 12 -2.39 15.62 -8.25
CA LEU A 12 -1.12 14.91 -8.53
C LEU A 12 0.06 15.46 -7.73
N ALA A 13 0.17 16.79 -7.62
CA ALA A 13 1.22 17.43 -6.82
C ALA A 13 1.11 17.04 -5.34
N LEU A 14 -0.11 16.99 -4.81
CA LEU A 14 -0.36 16.61 -3.43
C LEU A 14 -0.14 15.11 -3.20
N THR A 15 -0.57 14.24 -4.12
CA THR A 15 -0.27 12.81 -4.07
C THR A 15 1.24 12.57 -4.05
N ARG A 16 2.01 13.26 -4.89
CA ARG A 16 3.47 13.15 -4.90
C ARG A 16 4.09 13.61 -3.58
N PHE A 17 3.55 14.68 -2.99
CA PHE A 17 4.00 15.17 -1.69
C PHE A 17 3.72 14.13 -0.58
N GLU A 18 2.51 13.59 -0.53
CA GLU A 18 2.10 12.55 0.43
C GLU A 18 2.95 11.28 0.27
N LEU A 19 3.17 10.82 -0.95
CA LEU A 19 4.05 9.68 -1.24
C LEU A 19 5.49 9.93 -0.79
N ARG A 20 6.02 11.13 -1.03
CA ARG A 20 7.36 11.49 -0.57
C ARG A 20 7.42 11.56 0.97
N LEU A 21 6.36 12.03 1.62
CA LEU A 21 6.29 12.08 3.08
C LEU A 21 6.22 10.67 3.67
N ALA A 22 5.41 9.79 3.07
CA ALA A 22 5.36 8.38 3.41
C ALA A 22 6.75 7.74 3.24
N ALA A 23 7.41 7.95 2.10
CA ALA A 23 8.77 7.44 1.84
C ALA A 23 9.81 7.94 2.87
N ARG A 24 9.64 9.15 3.40
CA ARG A 24 10.50 9.68 4.48
C ARG A 24 10.22 9.05 5.83
N ARG A 25 9.03 8.49 6.07
CA ARG A 25 8.70 7.68 7.24
C ARG A 25 9.14 6.23 7.01
N GLY A 26 10.41 6.06 6.66
CA GLY A 26 10.98 4.79 6.21
C GLY A 26 10.85 3.66 7.24
N GLU A 27 10.99 3.97 8.53
CA GLU A 27 10.81 2.98 9.61
C GLU A 27 9.38 2.41 9.62
N ASN A 28 8.38 3.29 9.59
CA ASN A 28 6.98 2.87 9.58
C ASN A 28 6.61 2.11 8.29
N LEU A 29 7.13 2.55 7.13
CA LEU A 29 6.97 1.82 5.88
C LEU A 29 7.63 0.44 5.94
N LEU A 30 8.84 0.34 6.50
CA LEU A 30 9.54 -0.92 6.69
C LEU A 30 8.71 -1.86 7.54
N VAL A 31 8.24 -1.44 8.72
CA VAL A 31 7.42 -2.27 9.60
C VAL A 31 6.13 -2.70 8.88
N MET A 32 5.46 -1.78 8.21
CA MET A 32 4.22 -2.03 7.49
C MET A 32 4.38 -3.04 6.33
N LEU A 33 5.53 -3.07 5.66
CA LEU A 33 5.83 -4.02 4.59
C LEU A 33 6.39 -5.35 5.12
N VAL A 34 7.29 -5.29 6.10
CA VAL A 34 8.02 -6.45 6.63
C VAL A 34 7.14 -7.33 7.48
N VAL A 35 6.24 -6.78 8.31
CA VAL A 35 5.39 -7.57 9.20
C VAL A 35 4.49 -8.54 8.41
N PRO A 36 3.72 -8.10 7.40
CA PRO A 36 2.93 -9.02 6.58
C PRO A 36 3.79 -10.04 5.84
N ALA A 37 4.95 -9.63 5.31
CA ALA A 37 5.87 -10.54 4.63
C ALA A 37 6.41 -11.63 5.56
N ALA A 38 6.81 -11.25 6.78
CA ALA A 38 7.28 -12.17 7.81
C ALA A 38 6.18 -13.15 8.23
N VAL A 39 4.95 -12.67 8.45
CA VAL A 39 3.78 -13.51 8.75
C VAL A 39 3.55 -14.53 7.63
N LEU A 40 3.54 -14.08 6.37
CA LEU A 40 3.33 -14.96 5.22
C LEU A 40 4.39 -16.08 5.15
N VAL A 41 5.67 -15.71 5.26
CA VAL A 41 6.79 -16.65 5.17
C VAL A 41 6.79 -17.62 6.35
N PHE A 42 6.65 -17.11 7.57
CA PHE A 42 6.66 -17.91 8.79
C PHE A 42 5.56 -18.98 8.77
N PHE A 43 4.31 -18.57 8.56
CA PHE A 43 3.19 -19.51 8.57
C PHE A 43 3.17 -20.44 7.34
N SER A 44 3.83 -20.06 6.24
CA SER A 44 3.97 -20.94 5.07
C SER A 44 5.09 -21.98 5.22
N THR A 45 6.04 -21.80 6.16
CA THR A 45 7.23 -22.66 6.29
C THR A 45 7.26 -23.50 7.56
N VAL A 46 6.77 -22.98 8.69
CA VAL A 46 6.92 -23.64 10.00
C VAL A 46 5.88 -24.75 10.23
N GLY A 47 4.90 -24.91 9.33
CA GLY A 47 3.94 -26.02 9.41
C GLY A 47 3.05 -26.01 10.67
N VAL A 48 2.91 -24.85 11.32
CA VAL A 48 2.10 -24.69 12.56
C VAL A 48 0.60 -24.82 12.28
N LEU A 49 0.18 -24.49 11.05
CA LEU A 49 -1.21 -24.51 10.63
C LEU A 49 -1.43 -25.68 9.67
N ASP A 50 -2.24 -26.65 10.09
CA ASP A 50 -2.63 -27.77 9.23
C ASP A 50 -3.77 -27.33 8.29
N LEU A 51 -3.37 -26.68 7.19
CA LEU A 51 -4.31 -25.99 6.30
C LEU A 51 -4.86 -26.88 5.18
N GLY A 52 -4.43 -28.14 5.05
CA GLY A 52 -4.88 -29.05 3.98
C GLY A 52 -4.57 -28.51 2.57
N GLY A 53 -3.52 -29.05 1.93
CA GLY A 53 -2.98 -28.53 0.67
C GLY A 53 -1.78 -27.61 0.91
N ARG A 54 -1.43 -26.73 -0.05
CA ARG A 54 -0.28 -25.83 0.10
C ARG A 54 -0.65 -24.64 1.00
N PRO A 55 0.02 -24.43 2.16
CA PRO A 55 -0.31 -23.35 3.10
C PRO A 55 -0.36 -21.96 2.46
N VAL A 56 0.55 -21.69 1.51
CA VAL A 56 0.65 -20.41 0.82
C VAL A 56 -0.62 -20.05 0.04
N ASP A 57 -1.36 -21.02 -0.51
CA ASP A 57 -2.58 -20.77 -1.29
C ASP A 57 -3.71 -20.21 -0.40
N ARG A 58 -3.71 -20.56 0.88
CA ARG A 58 -4.71 -20.10 1.85
C ARG A 58 -4.24 -18.88 2.65
N LEU A 59 -2.95 -18.78 2.91
CA LEU A 59 -2.38 -17.69 3.71
C LEU A 59 -2.19 -16.41 2.91
N LEU A 60 -1.93 -16.50 1.61
CA LEU A 60 -1.65 -15.32 0.78
C LEU A 60 -2.83 -14.32 0.72
N PRO A 61 -4.09 -14.72 0.48
CA PRO A 61 -5.22 -13.78 0.49
C PRO A 61 -5.44 -13.15 1.86
N GLY A 62 -5.33 -13.93 2.94
CA GLY A 62 -5.46 -13.43 4.31
C GLY A 62 -4.36 -12.45 4.68
N THR A 63 -3.13 -12.71 4.26
CA THR A 63 -1.99 -11.82 4.52
C THR A 63 -2.06 -10.53 3.71
N LEU A 64 -2.54 -10.60 2.45
CA LEU A 64 -2.85 -9.40 1.66
C LEU A 64 -3.94 -8.57 2.33
N ALA A 65 -5.03 -9.19 2.78
CA ALA A 65 -6.10 -8.50 3.49
C ALA A 65 -5.60 -7.85 4.78
N LEU A 66 -4.80 -8.56 5.58
CA LEU A 66 -4.16 -8.02 6.78
C LEU A 66 -3.29 -6.80 6.46
N GLY A 67 -2.48 -6.90 5.40
CA GLY A 67 -1.63 -5.80 4.94
C GLY A 67 -2.43 -4.56 4.55
N VAL A 68 -3.49 -4.73 3.74
CA VAL A 68 -4.40 -3.66 3.31
C VAL A 68 -5.09 -3.00 4.51
N ILE A 69 -5.61 -3.78 5.45
CA ILE A 69 -6.27 -3.22 6.64
C ILE A 69 -5.28 -2.40 7.49
N ALA A 70 -4.09 -2.93 7.73
CA ALA A 70 -3.04 -2.21 8.46
C ALA A 70 -2.62 -0.91 7.75
N ALA A 71 -2.52 -0.94 6.42
CA ALA A 71 -2.20 0.22 5.58
C ALA A 71 -3.29 1.31 5.64
N SER A 72 -4.51 0.92 5.26
CA SER A 72 -5.62 1.84 5.01
C SER A 72 -6.29 2.35 6.27
N PHE A 73 -6.34 1.55 7.34
CA PHE A 73 -7.01 1.96 8.58
C PHE A 73 -6.02 2.40 9.64
N VAL A 74 -5.00 1.59 9.92
CA VAL A 74 -4.09 1.86 11.04
C VAL A 74 -3.10 2.97 10.68
N ASN A 75 -2.32 2.80 9.62
CA ASN A 75 -1.28 3.77 9.26
C ASN A 75 -1.89 5.12 8.81
N LEU A 76 -2.90 5.10 7.94
CA LEU A 76 -3.60 6.33 7.54
C LEU A 76 -4.29 7.01 8.73
N GLY A 77 -4.89 6.25 9.65
CA GLY A 77 -5.50 6.77 10.86
C GLY A 77 -4.48 7.48 11.77
N ILE A 78 -3.34 6.84 12.01
CA ILE A 78 -2.22 7.41 12.76
C ILE A 78 -1.68 8.68 12.09
N ALA A 79 -1.45 8.64 10.77
CA ALA A 79 -0.98 9.80 10.02
C ALA A 79 -1.96 10.98 10.13
N THR A 80 -3.26 10.71 10.02
CA THR A 80 -4.31 11.72 10.17
C THR A 80 -4.37 12.29 11.59
N ALA A 81 -4.17 11.45 12.61
CA ALA A 81 -4.10 11.90 14.00
C ALA A 81 -2.90 12.86 14.22
N TYR A 82 -1.73 12.54 13.65
CA TYR A 82 -0.58 13.44 13.68
C TYR A 82 -0.85 14.75 12.93
N GLU A 83 -1.48 14.70 11.77
CA GLU A 83 -1.84 15.90 11.01
C GLU A 83 -2.80 16.81 11.77
N ARG A 84 -3.74 16.23 12.51
CA ARG A 84 -4.60 16.96 13.44
C ARG A 84 -3.80 17.58 14.57
N HIS A 85 -2.91 16.80 15.21
CA HIS A 85 -2.11 17.25 16.35
C HIS A 85 -1.13 18.39 15.97
N TYR A 86 -0.46 18.29 14.82
CA TYR A 86 0.48 19.30 14.33
C TYR A 86 -0.20 20.48 13.61
N GLY A 87 -1.53 20.54 13.59
CA GLY A 87 -2.29 21.60 12.93
C GLY A 87 -2.14 21.65 11.41
N VAL A 88 -1.67 20.56 10.77
CA VAL A 88 -1.52 20.44 9.31
C VAL A 88 -2.88 20.65 8.63
N LEU A 89 -3.94 20.06 9.19
CA LEU A 89 -5.30 20.21 8.67
C LEU A 89 -5.78 21.68 8.67
N LYS A 90 -5.36 22.47 9.67
CA LYS A 90 -5.69 23.92 9.74
C LYS A 90 -4.95 24.72 8.66
N ARG A 91 -3.69 24.37 8.39
CA ARG A 91 -2.89 24.97 7.29
C ARG A 91 -3.46 24.60 5.92
N LEU A 92 -3.83 23.33 5.72
CA LEU A 92 -4.46 22.87 4.47
C LEU A 92 -5.86 23.48 4.27
N GLY A 93 -6.60 23.72 5.35
CA GLY A 93 -7.90 24.39 5.30
C GLY A 93 -7.85 25.87 4.91
N GLY A 94 -6.70 26.54 5.06
CA GLY A 94 -6.48 27.91 4.61
C GLY A 94 -5.83 28.02 3.22
N ALA A 95 -5.41 26.91 2.62
CA ALA A 95 -4.85 26.89 1.27
C ALA A 95 -5.98 27.03 0.22
N PRO A 96 -5.72 27.59 -0.97
CA PRO A 96 -6.69 27.68 -2.07
C PRO A 96 -6.93 26.33 -2.77
N LEU A 97 -7.01 25.25 -2.00
CA LEU A 97 -7.17 23.88 -2.48
C LEU A 97 -8.58 23.36 -2.13
N PRO A 98 -9.30 22.74 -3.08
CA PRO A 98 -10.59 22.13 -2.77
C PRO A 98 -10.39 20.94 -1.82
N ARG A 99 -11.23 20.82 -0.79
CA ARG A 99 -11.16 19.75 0.22
C ARG A 99 -11.16 18.35 -0.41
N GLY A 100 -11.94 18.16 -1.48
CA GLY A 100 -11.99 16.91 -2.24
C GLY A 100 -10.65 16.53 -2.89
N ALA A 101 -9.83 17.51 -3.30
CA ALA A 101 -8.49 17.22 -3.84
C ALA A 101 -7.53 16.71 -2.78
N VAL A 102 -7.66 17.17 -1.53
CA VAL A 102 -6.84 16.69 -0.40
C VAL A 102 -7.19 15.24 -0.07
N VAL A 103 -8.48 14.92 0.01
CA VAL A 103 -8.95 13.55 0.26
C VAL A 103 -8.55 12.62 -0.89
N ALA A 104 -8.78 13.03 -2.14
CA ALA A 104 -8.39 12.25 -3.31
C ALA A 104 -6.87 11.99 -3.34
N ALA A 105 -6.06 12.99 -3.02
CA ALA A 105 -4.61 12.83 -2.99
C ALA A 105 -4.14 11.82 -1.94
N LYS A 106 -4.75 11.84 -0.75
CA LYS A 106 -4.46 10.86 0.32
C LYS A 106 -4.87 9.45 -0.06
N ILE A 107 -6.06 9.29 -0.64
CA ILE A 107 -6.53 7.98 -1.13
C ILE A 107 -5.56 7.45 -2.20
N LEU A 108 -5.18 8.27 -3.17
CA LEU A 108 -4.23 7.87 -4.22
C LEU A 108 -2.85 7.50 -3.64
N ALA A 109 -2.39 8.22 -2.62
CA ALA A 109 -1.12 7.90 -1.97
C ALA A 109 -1.16 6.55 -1.24
N VAL A 110 -2.24 6.27 -0.50
CA VAL A 110 -2.42 4.97 0.18
C VAL A 110 -2.54 3.84 -0.84
N LEU A 111 -3.36 4.00 -1.87
CA LEU A 111 -3.52 3.01 -2.94
C LEU A 111 -2.19 2.68 -3.61
N ALA A 112 -1.34 3.68 -3.89
CA ALA A 112 -0.05 3.43 -4.50
C ALA A 112 0.89 2.62 -3.57
N ILE A 113 0.86 2.86 -2.26
CA ILE A 113 1.63 2.07 -1.28
C ILE A 113 1.10 0.65 -1.19
N GLU A 114 -0.23 0.47 -1.16
CA GLU A 114 -0.88 -0.84 -1.14
C GLU A 114 -0.57 -1.66 -2.39
N VAL A 115 -0.54 -1.02 -3.57
CA VAL A 115 -0.12 -1.68 -4.81
C VAL A 115 1.31 -2.19 -4.64
N VAL A 116 2.26 -1.34 -4.22
CA VAL A 116 3.65 -1.76 -3.99
C VAL A 116 3.73 -2.93 -2.99
N GLN A 117 2.99 -2.86 -1.89
CA GLN A 117 2.94 -3.92 -0.88
C GLN A 117 2.38 -5.23 -1.44
N ALA A 118 1.27 -5.18 -2.17
CA ALA A 118 0.64 -6.35 -2.77
C ALA A 118 1.60 -6.99 -3.79
N VAL A 119 2.22 -6.17 -4.63
CA VAL A 119 3.23 -6.61 -5.60
C VAL A 119 4.40 -7.32 -4.90
N LEU A 120 4.93 -6.74 -3.83
CA LEU A 120 6.03 -7.34 -3.04
C LEU A 120 5.62 -8.70 -2.43
N LEU A 121 4.42 -8.78 -1.84
CA LEU A 121 3.92 -10.02 -1.24
C LEU A 121 3.69 -11.11 -2.29
N LEU A 122 3.15 -10.75 -3.46
CA LEU A 122 2.96 -11.68 -4.57
C LEU A 122 4.29 -12.17 -5.14
N ALA A 123 5.26 -11.27 -5.31
CA ALA A 123 6.61 -11.64 -5.77
C ALA A 123 7.30 -12.57 -4.76
N LEU A 124 7.19 -12.29 -3.46
CA LEU A 124 7.72 -13.14 -2.40
C LEU A 124 7.06 -14.52 -2.39
N ALA A 125 5.73 -14.58 -2.51
CA ALA A 125 5.01 -15.84 -2.59
C ALA A 125 5.43 -16.67 -3.82
N TRP A 126 5.66 -16.03 -4.97
CA TRP A 126 6.08 -16.70 -6.19
C TRP A 126 7.52 -17.24 -6.09
N VAL A 127 8.48 -16.39 -5.69
CA VAL A 127 9.92 -16.73 -5.69
C VAL A 127 10.31 -17.61 -4.50
N ALA A 128 9.87 -17.26 -3.29
CA ALA A 128 10.32 -17.94 -2.07
C ALA A 128 9.42 -19.12 -1.66
N LEU A 129 8.12 -19.06 -1.97
CA LEU A 129 7.14 -20.09 -1.55
C LEU A 129 6.62 -20.95 -2.72
N GLY A 130 7.05 -20.64 -3.96
CA GLY A 130 6.67 -21.36 -5.17
C GLY A 130 5.17 -21.27 -5.49
N TRP A 131 4.48 -20.26 -4.98
CA TRP A 131 3.06 -20.04 -5.22
C TRP A 131 2.80 -19.83 -6.71
N ARG A 132 1.76 -20.43 -7.27
CA ARG A 132 1.37 -20.20 -8.67
C ARG A 132 -0.07 -19.72 -8.73
N PRO A 133 -0.36 -18.60 -9.41
CA PRO A 133 -1.72 -18.11 -9.49
C PRO A 133 -2.60 -19.10 -10.28
N GLY A 134 -3.72 -19.50 -9.70
CA GLY A 134 -4.79 -20.21 -10.41
C GLY A 134 -5.49 -19.31 -11.45
N GLY A 135 -6.22 -19.92 -12.39
CA GLY A 135 -6.64 -19.32 -13.67
C GLY A 135 -7.19 -17.88 -13.66
N ALA A 136 -7.97 -17.48 -12.65
CA ALA A 136 -8.54 -16.13 -12.59
C ALA A 136 -7.57 -15.03 -12.10
N ALA A 137 -6.58 -15.38 -11.27
CA ALA A 137 -5.60 -14.42 -10.73
C ALA A 137 -4.32 -14.34 -11.58
N ALA A 138 -4.10 -15.33 -12.45
CA ALA A 138 -2.92 -15.45 -13.30
C ALA A 138 -2.63 -14.22 -14.19
N PRO A 139 -3.60 -13.59 -14.87
CA PRO A 139 -3.30 -12.43 -15.72
C PRO A 139 -2.91 -11.19 -14.92
N ALA A 140 -3.54 -10.95 -13.76
CA ALA A 140 -3.24 -9.79 -12.92
C ALA A 140 -1.84 -9.91 -12.28
N VAL A 141 -1.50 -11.10 -11.77
CA VAL A 141 -0.16 -11.39 -11.23
C VAL A 141 0.90 -11.34 -12.34
N GLY A 142 0.58 -11.84 -13.53
CA GLY A 142 1.47 -11.78 -14.70
C GLY A 142 1.76 -10.35 -15.16
N ALA A 143 0.75 -9.47 -15.19
CA ALA A 143 0.92 -8.06 -15.56
C ALA A 143 1.82 -7.31 -14.56
N VAL A 144 1.66 -7.60 -13.27
CA VAL A 144 2.52 -7.06 -12.20
C VAL A 144 3.96 -7.57 -12.34
N ALA A 145 4.15 -8.87 -12.55
CA ALA A 145 5.47 -9.47 -12.70
C ALA A 145 6.21 -8.95 -13.93
N LEU A 146 5.50 -8.78 -15.05
CA LEU A 146 6.04 -8.17 -16.26
C LEU A 146 6.44 -6.72 -16.01
N ALA A 147 5.56 -5.90 -15.41
CA ALA A 147 5.86 -4.51 -15.11
C ALA A 147 7.09 -4.33 -14.20
N LEU A 148 7.28 -5.23 -13.22
CA LEU A 148 8.47 -5.25 -12.38
C LEU A 148 9.73 -5.77 -13.10
N GLY A 149 9.59 -6.76 -13.99
CA GLY A 149 10.72 -7.35 -14.72
C GLY A 149 11.22 -6.51 -15.90
N THR A 150 10.41 -5.55 -16.36
CA THR A 150 10.74 -4.65 -17.49
C THR A 150 11.23 -3.26 -17.09
N ALA A 151 11.31 -2.96 -15.78
CA ALA A 151 11.82 -1.70 -15.24
C ALA A 151 13.28 -1.85 -14.78
#